data_AF-A0A8T6M0F5-F1
#
_entry.id   AF-A0A8T6M0F5-F1
#
_cell.length_a   1.000
_cell.length_b   1.000
_cell.length_c   1.000
_cell.angle_alpha   90.00
_cell.angle_beta   90.00
_cell.angle_gamma   90.00
#
_symmetry.space_group_name_H-M   'P 1'
#
loop_
_entity.id
_entity.type
_entity.pdbx_description
1 polymer ?
#
loop_
_entity_poly.entity_id
_entity_poly.type
_entity_poly.pdbx_seq_one_letter_code
_entity_poly.pdbx_strand_id
1 'polypeptide(L)' 'MAREFYYKGKTPDELKEMTLEEFSRIIPSRSRRSLKRGFTERQKKLIEQVKKEPEKFHKTHERDLVIVPSIIGANLG' A
#
# COMPACT_ATOMS: atom_id res chain seq x y z
N MET A 1 23.28 10.87 -8.92
CA MET A 1 22.79 9.55 -9.36
C MET A 1 21.62 9.18 -8.46
N ALA A 2 20.44 8.90 -9.02
CA ALA A 2 19.24 8.63 -8.24
C ALA A 2 19.46 7.39 -7.35
N ARG A 3 19.11 7.46 -6.06
CA ARG A 3 19.08 6.28 -5.20
C ARG A 3 17.96 5.38 -5.70
N GLU A 4 18.32 4.22 -6.21
CA GLU A 4 17.34 3.19 -6.55
C GLU A 4 16.78 2.63 -5.25
N PHE A 5 15.45 2.72 -5.09
CA PHE A 5 14.76 2.26 -3.89
C PHE A 5 14.41 0.79 -4.05
N TYR A 6 14.94 -0.04 -3.16
CA TYR A 6 14.63 -1.46 -3.10
C TYR A 6 13.91 -1.80 -1.81
N TYR A 7 12.80 -2.54 -1.91
CA TYR A 7 12.14 -3.14 -0.76
C TYR A 7 12.29 -4.66 -0.84
N LYS A 8 13.07 -5.24 0.08
CA LYS A 8 13.36 -6.68 0.14
C LYS A 8 13.77 -7.27 -1.22
N GLY A 9 14.60 -6.53 -1.97
CA GLY A 9 15.11 -6.94 -3.27
C GLY A 9 14.19 -6.67 -4.46
N LYS A 10 13.08 -5.94 -4.27
CA LYS A 10 12.16 -5.54 -5.35
C LYS A 10 12.14 -4.05 -5.57
N THR A 11 12.04 -3.64 -6.82
CA THR A 11 11.86 -2.25 -7.24
C THR A 11 10.44 -1.76 -6.97
N PRO A 12 10.18 -0.44 -6.94
CA PRO A 12 8.85 0.10 -6.69
C PRO A 12 7.83 -0.30 -7.77
N ASP A 13 8.29 -0.45 -9.02
CA ASP A 13 7.44 -0.84 -10.15
C ASP A 13 7.09 -2.33 -10.06
N GLU A 14 8.05 -3.20 -9.74
CA GLU A 14 7.76 -4.61 -9.45
C GLU A 14 6.78 -4.76 -8.29
N LEU A 15 6.87 -3.94 -7.24
CA LEU A 15 5.93 -4.00 -6.12
C LEU A 15 4.51 -3.64 -6.55
N LYS A 16 4.33 -2.67 -7.46
CA LYS A 16 3.01 -2.25 -7.94
C LYS A 16 2.30 -3.34 -8.74
N GLU A 17 3.04 -4.15 -9.48
CA GLU A 17 2.51 -5.25 -10.27
C GLU A 17 2.13 -6.47 -9.43
N MET A 18 2.70 -6.61 -8.23
CA MET A 18 2.44 -7.76 -7.36
C MET A 18 1.03 -7.78 -6.80
N THR A 19 0.52 -8.99 -6.61
CA THR A 19 -0.74 -9.20 -5.90
C THR A 19 -0.58 -9.00 -4.39
N LEU A 20 -1.70 -8.73 -3.70
CA LEU A 20 -1.71 -8.57 -2.25
C LEU A 20 -1.24 -9.82 -1.51
N GLU A 21 -1.50 -11.01 -2.05
CA GLU A 21 -1.06 -12.27 -1.45
C GLU A 21 0.45 -12.44 -1.50
N GLU A 22 1.06 -12.16 -2.64
CA GLU A 22 2.52 -12.23 -2.80
C GLU A 22 3.21 -11.16 -1.96
N PHE A 23 2.65 -9.95 -1.92
CA PHE A 23 3.11 -8.88 -1.03
C PHE A 23 3.05 -9.29 0.45
N SER A 24 1.99 -10.01 0.86
CA SER A 24 1.84 -10.49 2.24
C SER A 24 2.95 -11.43 2.70
N ARG A 25 3.59 -12.17 1.77
CA ARG A 25 4.71 -13.06 2.07
C ARG A 25 5.99 -12.28 2.37
N ILE A 26 6.18 -11.15 1.68
CA ILE A 26 7.40 -10.33 1.76
C ILE A 26 7.38 -9.43 3.00
N ILE A 27 6.26 -8.85 3.39
CA ILE A 27 6.18 -7.88 4.49
C ILE A 27 6.47 -8.44 5.91
N PRO A 28 6.79 -7.56 6.89
CA PRO A 28 6.94 -7.93 8.30
C PRO A 28 5.69 -8.54 8.93
N SER A 29 5.89 -9.29 10.02
CA SER A 29 4.84 -10.06 10.71
C SER A 29 3.63 -9.22 11.15
N ARG A 30 3.84 -7.97 11.62
CA ARG A 30 2.74 -7.07 12.02
C ARG A 30 1.84 -6.73 10.83
N SER A 31 2.42 -6.25 9.73
CA SER A 31 1.69 -5.86 8.54
C SER A 31 0.96 -7.05 7.91
N ARG A 32 1.60 -8.24 7.92
CA ARG A 32 0.96 -9.49 7.50
C ARG A 32 -0.25 -9.85 8.35
N ARG A 33 -0.19 -9.65 9.67
CA ARG A 33 -1.31 -9.89 10.59
C ARG A 33 -2.48 -8.96 10.28
N SER A 34 -2.22 -7.69 10.01
CA SER A 34 -3.26 -6.72 9.61
C SER A 34 -3.93 -7.11 8.30
N LEU A 35 -3.14 -7.47 7.27
CA LEU A 35 -3.66 -7.94 5.98
C LEU A 35 -4.50 -9.21 6.11
N LYS A 36 -4.06 -10.18 6.92
CA LYS A 36 -4.80 -11.44 7.16
C LYS A 36 -6.10 -11.24 7.93
N ARG A 37 -6.16 -10.26 8.84
CA ARG A 37 -7.38 -9.91 9.57
C ARG A 37 -8.39 -9.15 8.71
N GLY A 38 -7.93 -8.56 7.61
CA GLY A 38 -8.75 -7.82 6.67
C GLY A 38 -8.77 -6.32 6.94
N PHE A 39 -9.23 -5.59 5.93
CA PHE A 39 -9.41 -4.14 5.97
C PHE A 39 -10.82 -3.77 6.42
N THR A 40 -10.95 -2.68 7.17
CA THR A 40 -12.26 -2.07 7.48
C THR A 40 -12.90 -1.52 6.18
N GLU A 41 -14.21 -1.32 6.18
CA GLU A 41 -14.90 -0.79 4.99
C GLU A 41 -14.39 0.59 4.57
N ARG A 42 -14.04 1.43 5.55
CA ARG A 42 -13.45 2.75 5.32
C ARG A 42 -12.08 2.67 4.65
N GLN A 43 -11.23 1.72 5.06
CA GLN A 43 -9.94 1.45 4.42
C GLN A 43 -10.12 0.98 2.98
N LYS A 44 -11.09 0.10 2.71
CA LYS A 44 -11.39 -0.35 1.35
C LYS A 44 -11.81 0.82 0.46
N LYS A 45 -12.68 1.71 0.96
CA LYS A 45 -13.09 2.92 0.24
C LYS A 45 -11.90 3.83 -0.07
N LEU A 46 -10.98 4.01 0.90
CA LEU A 46 -9.76 4.79 0.68
C LEU A 46 -8.90 4.18 -0.43
N ILE A 47 -8.67 2.86 -0.38
CA ILE A 47 -7.88 2.16 -1.41
C ILE A 47 -8.54 2.31 -2.80
N GLU A 48 -9.87 2.24 -2.88
CA GLU A 48 -10.59 2.43 -4.14
C GLU A 48 -10.49 3.88 -4.65
N GLN A 49 -10.60 4.87 -3.76
CA GLN A 49 -10.43 6.29 -4.10
C GLN A 49 -9.02 6.59 -4.60
N VAL A 50 -8.01 6.03 -3.93
CA VAL A 50 -6.61 6.16 -4.33
C VAL A 50 -6.35 5.51 -5.68
N LYS A 51 -6.96 4.34 -5.96
CA LYS A 51 -6.87 3.70 -7.29
C LYS A 51 -7.49 4.55 -8.41
N LYS A 52 -8.56 5.29 -8.12
CA LYS A 52 -9.24 6.14 -9.11
C LYS A 52 -8.51 7.47 -9.34
N GLU A 53 -8.02 8.09 -8.27
CA GLU A 53 -7.39 9.42 -8.31
C GLU A 53 -6.03 9.38 -7.58
N PRO A 54 -4.97 8.79 -8.17
CA PRO A 54 -3.69 8.61 -7.49
C PRO A 54 -2.95 9.93 -7.18
N GLU A 55 -3.12 10.94 -8.02
CA GLU A 55 -2.42 12.24 -7.87
C GLU A 55 -3.08 13.18 -6.86
N LYS A 56 -4.32 12.88 -6.47
CA LYS A 56 -5.10 13.74 -5.58
C LYS A 56 -4.68 13.54 -4.13
N PHE A 57 -4.75 14.63 -3.37
CA PHE A 57 -4.56 14.58 -1.93
C PHE A 57 -5.79 13.99 -1.24
N HIS A 58 -5.66 12.79 -0.68
CA HIS A 58 -6.74 12.10 0.04
C HIS A 58 -6.61 12.34 1.55
N LYS A 59 -7.61 13.01 2.12
CA LYS A 59 -7.70 13.20 3.57
C LYS A 59 -8.23 11.94 4.25
N THR A 60 -7.49 11.38 5.20
CA THR A 60 -7.85 10.16 5.92
C THR A 60 -7.61 10.27 7.42
N HIS A 61 -8.56 9.76 8.21
CA HIS A 61 -8.38 9.59 9.65
C HIS A 61 -7.82 8.20 10.00
N GLU A 62 -7.71 7.30 9.01
CA GLU A 62 -7.27 5.92 9.17
C GLU A 62 -5.73 5.83 9.16
N ARG A 63 -5.11 6.07 10.32
CA ARG A 63 -3.64 6.03 10.48
C ARG A 63 -3.06 4.62 10.60
N ASP A 64 -3.92 3.63 10.88
CA ASP A 64 -3.52 2.23 11.06
C ASP A 64 -3.44 1.44 9.74
N LEU A 65 -3.73 2.10 8.61
CA LEU A 65 -3.72 1.46 7.31
C LEU A 65 -2.29 1.06 6.92
N VAL A 66 -2.13 -0.21 6.56
CA VAL A 66 -0.89 -0.70 5.96
C VAL A 66 -0.79 -0.17 4.53
N ILE A 67 0.31 0.51 4.21
CA ILE A 67 0.60 0.95 2.84
C ILE A 67 0.76 -0.30 1.96
N VAL A 68 -0.23 -0.50 1.10
CA VAL A 68 -0.23 -1.54 0.07
C VAL A 68 0.35 -1.01 -1.23
N PRO A 69 0.82 -1.88 -2.14
CA PRO A 69 1.49 -1.43 -3.36
C PRO A 69 0.65 -0.48 -4.23
N SER A 70 -0.68 -0.64 -4.22
CA SER A 70 -1.61 0.24 -4.93
C SER A 70 -1.66 1.69 -4.42
N ILE A 71 -1.08 1.97 -3.24
CA ILE A 71 -1.02 3.31 -2.64
C ILE A 71 0.31 4.01 -2.98
N ILE A 72 1.27 3.31 -3.59
CA ILE A 72 2.58 3.89 -3.93
C ILE A 72 2.39 5.04 -4.93
N GLY A 73 2.78 6.25 -4.53
CA GLY A 73 2.65 7.49 -5.30
C GLY A 73 1.43 8.34 -4.93
N ALA A 74 0.58 7.87 -4.02
CA ALA A 74 -0.56 8.63 -3.53
C ALA A 74 -0.17 9.59 -2.40
N ASN A 75 -0.77 10.78 -2.39
CA ASN A 75 -0.61 11.75 -1.32
C ASN A 75 -1.74 11.58 -0.29
N LEU A 76 -1.39 11.18 0.93
CA LEU A 76 -2.31 11.00 2.06
C LEU A 76 -2.05 12.05 3.14
N GLY A 77 -3.09 12.53 3.80
CA GLY A 77 -2.96 13.38 5.00
C GLY A 77 -4.19 13.44 5.89
#